data_AF-A0A292E2T8-F1
#
_entry.id   AF-A0A292E2T8-F1
#
_cell.length_a   1.000
_cell.length_b   1.000
_cell.length_c   1.000
_cell.angle_alpha   90.00
_cell.angle_beta   90.00
_cell.angle_gamma   90.00
#
_symmetry.space_group_name_H-M   'P 1'
#
loop_
_entity.id
_entity.type
_entity.pdbx_description
1 polymer ?
#
loop_
_entity_poly.entity_id
_entity_poly.type
_entity_poly.pdbx_seq_one_letter_code
_entity_poly.pdbx_strand_id
1 'polypeptide(L)'
;MIGMTYRINSGKDKAGRFRMHTVCGQLMHSSLTVTLDGLPLGLSAIKFWTRSKFKGAAALKKKVNPTRVPIKRKESFRWLENIRQSAALRGNPGRCVHIPPYGYHSRRNNRG
;
A
#
# COMPACT_ATOMS: atom_id res chain seq x y z
N MET A 1 5.77 -1.46 2.56
CA MET A 1 5.84 -1.16 4.00
C MET A 1 4.58 -1.66 4.69
N ILE A 2 4.70 -2.35 5.83
CA ILE A 2 3.55 -2.81 6.62
C ILE A 2 3.44 -1.85 7.81
N GLY A 3 2.38 -1.04 7.86
CA GLY A 3 2.16 -0.09 8.96
C GLY A 3 1.86 -0.85 10.25
N MET A 4 2.70 -0.67 11.27
CA MET A 4 2.52 -1.24 12.61
C MET A 4 1.35 -0.56 13.32
N THR A 5 0.64 -1.30 14.18
CA THR A 5 -0.33 -0.71 15.11
C THR A 5 0.08 -1.05 16.53
N TYR A 6 0.09 -0.07 17.43
CA TYR A 6 0.42 -0.26 18.84
C TYR A 6 -0.67 0.33 19.73
N ARG A 7 -1.01 -0.33 20.84
CA ARG A 7 -1.97 0.18 21.82
C ARG A 7 -1.21 0.94 22.91
N ILE A 8 -1.51 2.22 23.06
CA ILE A 8 -0.94 3.07 24.11
C ILE A 8 -2.02 3.44 25.13
N ASN A 9 -1.56 3.72 26.36
CA ASN A 9 -2.34 4.42 27.37
C ASN A 9 -2.19 5.93 27.14
N SER A 10 -3.28 6.66 27.01
CA SER A 10 -3.28 8.12 26.80
C SER A 10 -3.81 8.89 28.01
N GLY A 11 -3.69 8.30 29.20
CA GLY A 11 -4.12 8.89 30.47
C GLY A 11 -5.45 8.35 30.97
N LYS A 12 -5.93 8.91 32.08
CA LYS A 12 -7.21 8.54 32.70
C LYS A 12 -8.32 9.52 32.28
N ASP A 13 -9.55 9.01 32.14
CA ASP A 13 -10.73 9.86 31.98
C ASP A 13 -11.14 10.53 33.31
N LYS A 14 -12.15 11.40 33.28
CA LYS A 14 -12.68 12.06 34.49
C LYS A 14 -13.19 11.09 35.56
N ALA A 15 -13.47 9.83 35.18
CA ALA A 15 -13.89 8.76 36.07
C ALA A 15 -12.72 7.82 36.48
N GLY A 16 -11.47 8.20 36.19
CA GLY A 16 -10.28 7.44 36.58
C GLY A 16 -9.96 6.22 35.70
N ARG A 17 -10.72 5.95 34.63
CA ARG A 17 -10.51 4.80 33.74
C ARG A 17 -9.40 5.10 32.74
N PHE A 18 -8.51 4.14 32.50
CA PHE A 18 -7.46 4.28 31.49
C PHE A 18 -8.04 4.36 30.08
N ARG A 19 -7.68 5.42 29.36
CA ARG A 19 -8.00 5.61 27.94
C ARG A 19 -6.96 4.91 27.10
N MET A 20 -7.40 3.87 26.40
CA MET A 20 -6.54 3.12 25.49
C MET A 20 -6.75 3.62 24.07
N HIS A 21 -5.67 4.06 23.41
CA HIS A 21 -5.69 4.45 22.01
C HIS A 21 -4.89 3.45 21.18
N THR A 22 -5.38 3.18 19.96
CA THR A 22 -4.59 2.45 18.98
C THR A 22 -3.89 3.46 18.09
N VAL A 23 -2.57 3.51 18.18
CA VAL A 23 -1.73 4.26 17.25
C VAL A 23 -1.59 3.41 15.98
N CYS A 24 -1.90 4.04 14.85
CA CYS A 24 -1.81 3.41 13.54
C CYS A 24 -0.72 4.11 12.74
N GLY A 25 0.28 3.37 12.26
CA GLY A 25 1.26 3.90 11.31
C GLY A 25 0.60 4.32 9.99
N GLN A 26 1.13 5.36 9.35
CA GLN A 26 0.78 5.72 7.98
C GLN A 26 1.55 4.81 7.01
N LEU A 27 0.86 4.31 6.00
CA LEU A 27 1.45 3.53 4.92
C LEU A 27 1.56 4.41 3.68
N MET A 28 2.64 4.20 2.94
CA MET A 28 2.94 4.94 1.72
C MET A 28 3.31 3.97 0.60
N HIS A 29 2.89 4.32 -0.61
CA HIS A 29 3.41 3.75 -1.84
C HIS A 29 3.80 4.90 -2.76
N SER A 30 5.10 5.00 -3.04
CA SER A 30 5.71 5.96 -3.95
C SER A 30 6.16 5.29 -5.24
N SER A 31 6.09 6.04 -6.34
CA SER A 31 6.78 5.74 -7.59
C SER A 31 7.83 6.81 -7.84
N LEU A 32 9.08 6.39 -7.90
CA LEU A 32 10.23 7.23 -8.27
C LEU A 32 10.48 7.08 -9.77
N THR A 33 10.74 8.19 -10.46
CA THR A 33 11.19 8.16 -11.86
C THR A 33 12.68 8.45 -11.93
N VAL A 34 13.38 7.66 -12.73
CA VAL A 34 14.82 7.76 -12.99
C VAL A 34 15.07 7.74 -14.49
N THR A 35 16.15 8.37 -14.94
CA THR A 35 16.64 8.21 -16.31
C THR A 35 17.31 6.84 -16.48
N LEU A 36 17.66 6.48 -17.73
CA LEU A 36 18.39 5.25 -18.02
C LEU A 36 19.80 5.23 -17.39
N ASP A 37 20.40 6.40 -17.20
CA ASP A 37 21.69 6.57 -16.52
C ASP A 37 21.56 6.58 -14.99
N GLY A 38 20.34 6.39 -14.46
CA GLY A 38 20.06 6.35 -13.03
C GLY A 38 19.85 7.72 -12.37
N LEU A 39 19.76 8.82 -13.13
CA LEU A 39 19.48 10.14 -12.57
C LEU A 39 18.04 10.21 -12.06
N PRO A 40 17.79 10.51 -10.77
CA PRO A 40 16.44 10.63 -10.24
C PRO A 40 15.77 11.92 -10.76
N LEU A 41 14.66 11.75 -11.47
CA LEU A 41 13.80 12.85 -11.92
C LEU A 41 12.75 13.25 -10.88
N GLY A 42 12.62 12.47 -9.80
CA GLY A 42 11.73 12.74 -8.67
C GLY A 42 10.54 11.80 -8.58
N LEU A 43 9.62 12.13 -7.67
CA LEU A 43 8.44 11.31 -7.38
C LEU A 43 7.34 11.58 -8.41
N SER A 44 6.91 10.52 -9.07
CA SER A 44 5.87 10.58 -10.12
C SER A 44 4.46 10.34 -9.59
N ALA A 45 4.33 9.65 -8.46
CA ALA A 45 3.07 9.47 -7.77
C ALA A 45 3.32 8.96 -6.35
N ILE A 46 2.51 9.44 -5.40
CA ILE A 46 2.56 9.02 -4.01
C ILE A 46 1.12 8.77 -3.54
N LYS A 47 0.91 7.65 -2.85
CA LYS A 47 -0.36 7.36 -2.19
C LYS A 47 -0.13 7.04 -0.73
N PHE A 48 -0.80 7.78 0.15
CA PHE A 48 -0.85 7.51 1.59
C PHE A 48 -2.14 6.80 1.98
N TRP A 49 -2.07 5.97 3.02
CA TRP A 49 -3.25 5.43 3.68
C TRP A 49 -2.95 4.97 5.10
N THR A 50 -4.01 4.84 5.87
CA THR A 50 -3.97 4.25 7.21
C THR A 50 -4.74 2.94 7.21
N ARG A 51 -4.46 2.11 8.22
CA ARG A 51 -5.26 0.92 8.52
C ARG A 51 -5.86 1.11 9.90
N SER A 52 -7.13 0.76 10.07
CA SER A 52 -7.77 0.74 11.39
C SER A 52 -7.28 -0.40 12.28
N LYS A 53 -6.75 -1.48 11.69
CA LYS A 53 -6.18 -2.65 12.39
C LYS A 53 -5.00 -3.23 11.61
N PHE A 54 -3.95 -3.66 12.32
CA PHE A 54 -2.87 -4.43 11.72
C PHE A 54 -3.40 -5.77 11.21
N LYS A 55 -3.11 -6.08 9.94
CA LYS A 55 -3.37 -7.40 9.36
C LYS A 55 -2.03 -8.12 9.30
N GLY A 56 -1.70 -8.89 10.35
CA GLY A 56 -0.53 -9.76 10.32
C GLY A 56 -0.62 -10.69 9.13
N ALA A 57 0.23 -10.48 8.12
CA ALA A 57 0.12 -11.20 6.85
C ALA A 57 0.22 -12.73 7.02
N ALA A 58 0.97 -13.19 8.03
CA ALA A 58 1.07 -14.61 8.39
C ALA A 58 -0.19 -15.14 9.10
N ALA A 59 -0.74 -14.38 10.05
CA ALA A 59 -1.94 -14.78 10.80
C ALA A 59 -3.20 -14.79 9.91
N LEU A 60 -3.31 -13.88 8.94
CA LEU A 60 -4.44 -13.84 8.01
C LEU A 60 -4.41 -14.97 6.97
N LYS A 61 -3.23 -15.45 6.56
CA LYS A 61 -3.12 -16.54 5.56
C LYS A 61 -3.84 -17.82 5.99
N LYS A 62 -3.89 -18.10 7.29
CA LYS A 62 -4.62 -19.25 7.85
C LYS A 62 -6.15 -19.10 7.75
N LYS A 63 -6.66 -17.86 7.75
CA LYS A 63 -8.11 -17.57 7.85
C LYS A 63 -8.73 -17.04 6.55
N VAL A 64 -7.92 -16.46 5.68
CA VAL A 64 -8.33 -15.82 4.43
C VAL A 64 -7.40 -16.27 3.31
N ASN A 65 -7.94 -16.99 2.32
CA ASN A 65 -7.20 -17.35 1.11
C ASN A 65 -6.97 -16.08 0.26
N PRO A 66 -5.71 -15.59 0.11
CA PRO A 66 -5.41 -14.35 -0.60
C PRO A 66 -5.80 -14.39 -2.08
N THR A 67 -5.85 -15.59 -2.67
CA THR A 67 -6.19 -15.79 -4.09
C THR A 67 -7.69 -15.61 -4.34
N ARG A 68 -8.54 -15.85 -3.33
CA ARG A 68 -10.00 -15.70 -3.43
C ARG A 68 -10.51 -14.29 -3.16
N VAL A 69 -9.66 -13.39 -2.67
CA VAL A 69 -10.03 -11.98 -2.47
C VAL A 69 -10.02 -11.27 -3.82
N PRO A 70 -11.11 -10.57 -4.21
CA PRO A 70 -11.13 -9.77 -5.45
C PRO A 70 -9.95 -8.80 -5.53
N ILE A 71 -9.31 -8.70 -6.70
CA ILE A 71 -8.08 -7.91 -6.85
C ILE A 71 -8.24 -6.47 -6.38
N LYS A 72 -9.39 -5.83 -6.67
CA LYS A 72 -9.71 -4.45 -6.26
C LYS A 72 -9.72 -4.24 -4.74
N ARG A 73 -9.96 -5.30 -3.96
CA ARG A 73 -9.96 -5.27 -2.49
C ARG A 73 -8.58 -5.53 -1.89
N LYS A 74 -7.61 -5.98 -2.69
CA LYS A 74 -6.24 -6.20 -2.22
C LYS A 74 -5.53 -4.87 -2.11
N GLU A 75 -4.71 -4.75 -1.08
CA GLU A 75 -3.92 -3.53 -0.90
C GLU A 75 -2.89 -3.35 -2.01
N SER A 76 -2.43 -4.46 -2.61
CA SER A 76 -1.59 -4.41 -3.81
C SER A 76 -2.27 -3.75 -5.01
N PHE A 77 -3.60 -3.59 -5.02
CA PHE A 77 -4.29 -2.83 -6.06
C PHE A 77 -3.85 -1.36 -6.12
N ARG A 78 -3.41 -0.81 -4.98
CA ARG A 78 -2.88 0.56 -4.90
C ARG A 78 -1.64 0.75 -5.78
N TRP A 79 -0.91 -0.32 -6.11
CA TRP A 79 0.16 -0.29 -7.11
C TRP A 79 -0.38 0.06 -8.50
N LEU A 80 -1.49 -0.57 -8.91
CA LEU A 80 -2.12 -0.27 -10.20
C LEU A 80 -2.62 1.16 -10.27
N GLU A 81 -3.17 1.67 -9.17
CA GLU A 81 -3.59 3.08 -9.11
C GLU A 81 -2.39 4.03 -9.22
N ASN A 82 -1.29 3.74 -8.54
CA ASN A 82 -0.08 4.55 -8.59
C ASN A 82 0.57 4.53 -10.00
N ILE A 83 0.60 3.37 -10.66
CA ILE A 83 1.04 3.25 -12.07
C ILE A 83 0.14 4.10 -12.99
N ARG A 84 -1.18 4.03 -12.83
CA ARG A 84 -2.11 4.83 -13.64
C ARG A 84 -1.93 6.33 -13.42
N GLN A 85 -1.77 6.77 -12.16
CA GLN A 85 -1.54 8.17 -11.83
C GLN A 85 -0.23 8.69 -12.41
N SER A 86 0.85 7.93 -12.26
CA SER A 86 2.17 8.29 -12.79
C SER A 86 2.23 8.23 -14.33
N ALA A 87 1.43 7.39 -14.98
CA ALA A 87 1.27 7.40 -16.43
C ALA A 87 0.46 8.62 -16.90
N ALA A 88 -0.64 8.96 -16.22
CA ALA A 88 -1.48 10.11 -16.56
C ALA A 88 -0.78 11.45 -16.38
N LEU A 89 0.09 11.58 -15.37
CA LEU A 89 0.87 12.78 -15.12
C LEU A 89 2.04 12.96 -16.10
N ARG A 90 2.36 11.95 -16.92
CA ARG A 90 3.38 12.06 -17.95
C ARG A 90 2.75 12.32 -19.30
N GLY A 91 3.17 13.39 -19.95
CA GLY A 91 2.73 13.72 -21.32
C GLY A 91 3.13 12.70 -22.38
N ASN A 92 4.05 11.75 -22.08
CA ASN A 92 4.43 10.69 -23.00
C ASN A 92 4.63 9.34 -22.26
N PRO A 93 3.55 8.59 -21.99
CA PRO A 93 3.61 7.33 -21.25
C PRO A 93 4.39 6.23 -22.00
N GLY A 94 4.51 6.31 -23.33
CA GLY A 94 5.26 5.34 -24.14
C GLY A 94 6.78 5.33 -23.90
N ARG A 95 7.32 6.36 -23.23
CA ARG A 95 8.74 6.48 -22.90
C ARG A 95 9.09 5.97 -21.49
N CYS A 96 8.13 5.41 -20.75
CA CYS A 96 8.33 5.03 -19.35
C CYS A 96 8.11 3.54 -19.12
N VAL A 97 9.12 2.88 -18.56
CA VAL A 97 9.03 1.49 -18.10
C VAL A 97 8.74 1.47 -16.60
N HIS A 98 7.62 0.87 -16.21
CA HIS A 98 7.26 0.71 -14.80
C HIS A 98 7.81 -0.60 -14.24
N ILE A 99 8.66 -0.50 -13.22
CA ILE A 99 9.27 -1.66 -12.55
C ILE A 99 8.57 -1.88 -11.20
N PRO A 100 7.79 -2.95 -11.03
CA PRO A 100 7.22 -3.31 -9.73
C PRO A 100 8.25 -4.05 -8.85
N PRO A 101 8.08 -4.07 -7.52
CA PRO A 101 8.91 -4.84 -6.62
C PRO A 101 8.63 -6.33 -6.79
N TYR A 102 9.65 -7.12 -6.47
CA TYR A 102 9.56 -8.58 -6.45
C TYR A 102 8.37 -9.04 -5.59
N GLY A 103 7.47 -9.83 -6.19
CA GLY A 103 6.27 -10.38 -5.53
C GLY A 103 4.92 -9.82 -6.03
N TYR A 104 4.90 -8.89 -6.99
CA TYR A 104 3.65 -8.49 -7.65
C TYR A 104 3.22 -9.54 -8.70
N HIS A 105 2.33 -10.46 -8.33
CA HIS A 105 1.67 -11.36 -9.27
C HIS A 105 0.21 -10.96 -9.52
N SER A 106 -0.05 -10.35 -10.67
CA SER A 106 -1.40 -10.19 -11.22
C SER A 106 -1.64 -11.29 -12.26
N ARG A 107 -2.11 -12.47 -11.86
CA ARG A 107 -2.68 -13.42 -12.84
C ARG A 107 -4.01 -12.84 -13.32
N ARG A 108 -4.07 -12.37 -14.56
CA ARG A 108 -5.34 -12.17 -15.26
C ARG A 108 -5.97 -13.55 -15.40
N ASN A 109 -7.10 -13.76 -14.73
CA ASN A 109 -7.87 -14.99 -14.90
C ASN A 109 -8.65 -14.83 -16.21
N ASN A 110 -8.05 -15.27 -17.32
CA ASN A 110 -8.74 -15.42 -18.59
C ASN A 110 -9.17 -16.89 -18.66
N ARG A 111 -10.41 -17.17 -18.25
CA ARG A 111 -11.12 -18.38 -18.68
C ARG A 111 -12.33 -17.89 -19.44
N GLY A 112 -12.29 -18.15 -20.75
CA GLY A 112 -13.50 -18.23 -21.57
C GLY A 112 -14.29 -19.49 -21.24
#